data_AF-C4J9V7-F1
#
_entry.id   AF-C4J9V7-F1
#
_cell.length_a   1.000
_cell.length_b   1.000
_cell.length_c   1.000
_cell.angle_alpha   90.00
_cell.angle_beta   90.00
_cell.angle_gamma   90.00
#
_symmetry.space_group_name_H-M   'P 1'
#
loop_
_entity.id
_entity.type
_entity.pdbx_description
1 polymer ?
#
loop_
_entity_poly.entity_id
_entity_poly.type
_entity_poly.pdbx_seq_one_letter_code
_entity_poly.pdbx_strand_id
1 'polypeptide(L)'
;MPTASTSQILGNNECFEPYTSNIYSRRVLSGEFVVVNKHLLHDLTEMGIWTPTLKNQIIYDDGSVQKIAEIPDDLKAIYKTVWEIKQKTLVDMAVDRGCYIDQSQSLNVHMEQANFGKLTSLHFHAWSKGLKTGMYYLRTRAAADAIKFTVDTTLLKENGNGMNDGKPTEEDVEAKMAQMVCSFNNREECLACGS
;
A
#
# COMPACT_ATOMS: atom_id res chain seq x y z
N MET A 1 -11.80 -14.82 -13.52
CA MET A 1 -12.66 -13.65 -13.84
C MET A 1 -12.83 -12.79 -12.60
N PRO A 2 -13.16 -11.49 -12.70
CA PRO A 2 -13.48 -10.67 -11.54
C PRO A 2 -14.72 -11.23 -10.83
N THR A 3 -14.70 -11.29 -9.50
CA THR A 3 -15.78 -11.89 -8.70
C THR A 3 -16.50 -10.89 -7.80
N ALA A 4 -16.33 -9.58 -8.00
CA ALA A 4 -16.79 -8.51 -7.11
C ALA A 4 -18.13 -8.81 -6.39
N SER A 5 -19.22 -9.06 -7.13
CA SER A 5 -20.52 -9.34 -6.53
C SER A 5 -20.60 -10.70 -5.81
N THR A 6 -20.05 -11.77 -6.41
CA THR A 6 -20.17 -13.13 -5.85
C THR A 6 -19.25 -13.34 -4.65
N SER A 7 -18.01 -12.81 -4.68
CA SER A 7 -17.13 -12.81 -3.51
C SER A 7 -17.70 -11.96 -2.38
N GLN A 8 -18.36 -10.84 -2.69
CA GLN A 8 -19.05 -10.05 -1.68
C GLN A 8 -20.23 -10.80 -1.03
N ILE A 9 -21.04 -11.52 -1.81
CA ILE A 9 -22.13 -12.36 -1.30
C ILE A 9 -21.58 -13.46 -0.37
N LEU A 10 -20.46 -14.07 -0.74
CA LEU A 10 -19.82 -15.14 0.04
C LEU A 10 -18.89 -14.62 1.16
N GLY A 11 -18.69 -13.32 1.28
CA GLY A 11 -17.79 -12.72 2.27
C GLY A 11 -16.31 -13.07 2.05
N ASN A 12 -15.88 -13.27 0.80
CA ASN A 12 -14.51 -13.55 0.39
C ASN A 12 -13.84 -12.33 -0.25
N ASN A 13 -12.51 -12.36 -0.34
CA ASN A 13 -11.78 -11.38 -1.14
C ASN A 13 -12.04 -11.59 -2.64
N GLU A 14 -11.80 -10.56 -3.45
CA GLU A 14 -11.99 -10.64 -4.89
C GLU A 14 -10.94 -11.54 -5.56
N CYS A 15 -11.41 -12.56 -6.26
CA CYS A 15 -10.62 -13.41 -7.13
C CYS A 15 -9.30 -13.89 -6.49
N PHE A 16 -8.19 -13.79 -7.22
CA PHE A 16 -6.83 -14.11 -6.77
C PHE A 16 -6.05 -12.86 -6.32
N GLU A 17 -6.76 -11.77 -6.00
CA GLU A 17 -6.13 -10.52 -5.63
C GLU A 17 -5.71 -10.55 -4.15
N PRO A 18 -4.63 -9.83 -3.78
CA PRO A 18 -4.36 -9.51 -2.38
C PRO A 18 -5.44 -8.61 -1.81
N TYR A 19 -5.52 -8.51 -0.48
CA TYR A 19 -6.39 -7.53 0.17
C TYR A 19 -5.96 -6.11 -0.19
N THR A 20 -6.87 -5.30 -0.71
CA THR A 20 -6.58 -3.90 -1.05
C THR A 20 -6.40 -3.03 0.19
N SER A 21 -7.10 -3.38 1.27
CA SER A 21 -7.02 -2.76 2.59
C SER A 21 -7.49 -3.75 3.65
N ASN A 22 -6.93 -3.68 4.87
CA ASN A 22 -7.46 -4.43 6.01
C ASN A 22 -8.68 -3.76 6.67
N ILE A 23 -9.00 -2.52 6.30
CA ILE A 23 -10.20 -1.82 6.75
C ILE A 23 -10.81 -1.03 5.60
N TYR A 24 -12.09 -1.27 5.31
CA TYR A 24 -12.77 -0.61 4.21
C TYR A 24 -14.18 -0.22 4.59
N SER A 25 -14.67 0.82 3.94
CA SER A 25 -16.01 1.32 4.16
C SER A 25 -17.00 0.66 3.21
N ARG A 26 -18.11 0.16 3.75
CA ARG A 26 -19.21 -0.44 3.00
C ARG A 26 -20.46 0.41 3.16
N ARG A 27 -20.95 0.92 2.04
CA ARG A 27 -22.24 1.62 1.98
C ARG A 27 -23.38 0.62 1.80
N VAL A 28 -24.40 0.75 2.64
CA VAL A 28 -25.67 0.04 2.57
C VAL A 28 -26.81 1.05 2.67
N LEU A 29 -28.05 0.63 2.42
CA LEU A 29 -29.23 1.51 2.49
C LEU A 29 -29.37 2.22 3.85
N SER A 30 -28.91 1.57 4.92
CA SER A 30 -28.97 2.09 6.29
C SER A 30 -27.79 2.98 6.69
N GLY A 31 -26.82 3.23 5.81
CA GLY A 31 -25.66 4.09 6.07
C GLY A 31 -24.33 3.51 5.63
N GLU A 32 -23.26 4.08 6.15
CA GLU A 32 -21.87 3.71 5.84
C GLU A 32 -21.24 2.99 7.04
N PHE A 33 -20.77 1.76 6.82
CA PHE A 33 -20.23 0.91 7.88
C PHE A 33 -18.78 0.56 7.61
N VAL A 34 -17.93 0.69 8.62
CA VAL A 34 -16.52 0.28 8.55
C VAL A 34 -16.43 -1.23 8.76
N VAL A 35 -15.89 -1.93 7.78
CA VAL A 35 -15.66 -3.38 7.80
C VAL A 35 -14.17 -3.64 7.91
N VAL A 36 -13.78 -4.46 8.89
CA VAL A 36 -12.39 -4.91 9.10
C VAL A 36 -12.22 -6.27 8.43
N ASN A 37 -11.01 -6.57 7.95
CA ASN A 37 -10.63 -7.90 7.52
C ASN A 37 -10.91 -8.90 8.65
N LYS A 38 -11.83 -9.83 8.40
CA LYS A 38 -12.31 -10.81 9.40
C LYS A 38 -11.18 -11.67 9.97
N HIS A 39 -10.16 -11.95 9.17
CA HIS A 39 -9.01 -12.74 9.58
C HIS A 39 -8.11 -11.95 10.52
N LEU A 40 -7.75 -10.71 10.15
CA LEU A 40 -6.97 -9.82 11.00
C LEU A 40 -7.69 -9.57 12.33
N LEU A 41 -8.99 -9.30 12.28
CA LEU A 41 -9.77 -9.06 13.50
C LEU A 41 -9.75 -10.27 14.44
N HIS A 42 -9.87 -11.47 13.89
CA HIS A 42 -9.79 -12.71 14.67
C HIS A 42 -8.43 -12.82 15.37
N ASP A 43 -7.34 -12.70 14.64
CA ASP A 43 -5.99 -12.87 15.17
C ASP A 43 -5.65 -11.79 16.22
N LEU A 44 -6.01 -10.53 15.97
CA LEU A 44 -5.80 -9.45 16.95
C LEU A 44 -6.65 -9.63 18.22
N THR A 45 -7.84 -10.23 18.10
CA THR A 45 -8.72 -10.52 19.24
C THR A 45 -8.19 -11.70 20.05
N GLU A 46 -7.70 -12.75 19.38
CA GLU A 46 -7.09 -13.92 20.02
C GLU A 46 -5.82 -13.54 20.80
N MET A 47 -5.04 -12.60 20.26
CA MET A 47 -3.89 -12.00 20.94
C MET A 47 -4.26 -11.03 22.08
N GLY A 48 -5.52 -10.64 22.21
CA GLY A 48 -5.98 -9.69 23.24
C GLY A 48 -5.53 -8.24 23.02
N ILE A 49 -5.06 -7.88 21.81
CA ILE A 49 -4.58 -6.53 21.48
C ILE A 49 -5.61 -5.68 20.73
N TRP A 50 -6.76 -6.26 20.36
CA TRP A 50 -7.82 -5.53 19.67
C TRP A 50 -8.47 -4.47 20.56
N THR A 51 -8.17 -3.19 20.30
CA THR A 51 -8.74 -2.04 20.99
C THR A 51 -9.35 -1.02 20.02
N PRO A 52 -10.28 -0.15 20.47
CA PRO A 52 -10.75 0.97 19.65
C PRO A 52 -9.64 1.90 19.17
N THR A 53 -8.59 2.08 19.99
CA THR A 53 -7.39 2.85 19.63
C THR A 53 -6.64 2.20 18.47
N LEU A 54 -6.40 0.88 18.55
CA LEU A 54 -5.75 0.12 17.48
C LEU A 54 -6.57 0.18 16.18
N LYS A 55 -7.90 0.04 16.27
CA LYS A 55 -8.79 0.21 15.12
C LYS A 55 -8.61 1.58 14.47
N ASN A 56 -8.60 2.66 15.27
CA ASN A 56 -8.43 4.02 14.77
C ASN A 56 -7.05 4.24 14.15
N GLN A 57 -6.02 3.60 14.67
CA GLN A 57 -4.68 3.62 14.09
C GLN A 57 -4.65 2.93 12.72
N ILE A 58 -5.30 1.77 12.58
CA ILE A 58 -5.41 1.09 11.28
C ILE A 58 -6.17 1.95 10.26
N ILE A 59 -7.21 2.69 10.68
CA ILE A 59 -7.90 3.67 9.80
C ILE A 59 -6.94 4.81 9.42
N TYR A 60 -6.19 5.31 10.40
CA TYR A 60 -5.18 6.36 10.20
C TYR A 60 -4.07 5.94 9.23
N ASP A 61 -3.75 4.66 9.14
CA ASP A 61 -2.77 4.09 8.20
C ASP A 61 -3.41 3.49 6.92
N ASP A 62 -4.66 3.86 6.59
CA ASP A 62 -5.40 3.39 5.41
C ASP A 62 -5.50 1.86 5.28
N GLY A 63 -5.65 1.19 6.42
CA GLY A 63 -5.74 -0.26 6.50
C GLY A 63 -4.41 -0.99 6.43
N SER A 64 -3.28 -0.28 6.43
CA SER A 64 -1.98 -0.88 6.66
C SER A 64 -1.79 -1.20 8.14
N VAL A 65 -1.10 -2.31 8.42
CA VAL A 65 -0.67 -2.70 9.77
C VAL A 65 0.84 -2.56 9.97
N GLN A 66 1.58 -2.14 8.94
CA GLN A 66 3.05 -2.19 8.94
C GLN A 66 3.67 -1.23 9.96
N LYS A 67 3.03 -0.07 10.19
CA LYS A 67 3.54 0.99 11.08
C LYS A 67 3.16 0.78 12.56
N ILE A 68 2.36 -0.23 12.86
CA ILE A 68 1.81 -0.43 14.20
C ILE A 68 2.79 -1.29 15.01
N ALA A 69 3.38 -0.72 16.06
CA ALA A 69 4.40 -1.40 16.88
C ALA A 69 3.85 -2.59 17.67
N GLU A 70 2.57 -2.54 18.07
CA GLU A 70 1.90 -3.58 18.85
C GLU A 70 1.71 -4.89 18.06
N ILE A 71 1.75 -4.84 16.73
CA ILE A 71 1.52 -6.00 15.87
C ILE A 71 2.86 -6.68 15.55
N PRO A 72 3.01 -8.00 15.82
CA PRO A 72 4.19 -8.78 15.47
C PRO A 72 4.53 -8.79 13.98
N ASP A 73 5.81 -8.96 13.66
CA ASP A 73 6.31 -8.89 12.27
C ASP A 73 5.84 -10.04 11.38
N ASP A 74 5.62 -11.22 11.95
CA ASP A 74 5.01 -12.36 11.29
C ASP A 74 3.56 -12.06 10.87
N LEU A 75 2.77 -11.44 11.77
CA LEU A 75 1.41 -11.02 11.46
C LEU A 75 1.38 -9.90 10.42
N LYS A 76 2.30 -8.92 10.53
CA LYS A 76 2.50 -7.88 9.52
C LYS A 76 2.83 -8.46 8.15
N ALA A 77 3.61 -9.54 8.09
CA ALA A 77 3.95 -10.19 6.83
C ALA A 77 2.73 -10.84 6.16
N ILE A 78 1.80 -11.40 6.94
CA ILE A 78 0.55 -12.01 6.45
C ILE A 78 -0.43 -10.95 5.95
N TYR A 79 -0.61 -9.86 6.71
CA TYR A 79 -1.62 -8.84 6.43
C TYR A 79 -1.11 -7.67 5.59
N LYS A 80 -0.15 -7.93 4.71
CA LYS A 80 0.30 -6.95 3.72
C LYS A 80 -0.84 -6.59 2.79
N THR A 81 -1.03 -5.29 2.58
CA THR A 81 -1.97 -4.80 1.58
C THR A 81 -1.38 -4.92 0.18
N VAL A 82 -2.21 -4.83 -0.86
CA VAL A 82 -1.76 -4.88 -2.26
C VAL A 82 -0.74 -3.79 -2.60
N TRP A 83 -0.77 -2.66 -1.87
CA TRP A 83 0.14 -1.52 -2.03
C TRP A 83 1.55 -1.81 -1.49
N GLU A 84 1.66 -2.73 -0.54
CA GLU A 84 2.90 -3.14 0.11
C GLU A 84 3.57 -4.32 -0.60
N ILE A 85 2.85 -4.99 -1.50
CA ILE A 85 3.33 -6.15 -2.25
C ILE A 85 3.96 -5.68 -3.57
N LYS A 86 5.17 -6.18 -3.85
CA LYS A 86 5.86 -5.92 -5.12
C LYS A 86 5.02 -6.45 -6.28
N GLN A 87 4.61 -5.57 -7.19
CA GLN A 87 3.77 -5.95 -8.34
C GLN A 87 4.43 -6.98 -9.26
N LYS A 88 5.77 -6.97 -9.34
CA LYS A 88 6.53 -8.02 -10.04
C LYS A 88 6.23 -9.42 -9.50
N THR A 89 6.13 -9.57 -8.17
CA THR A 89 5.80 -10.84 -7.52
C THR A 89 4.39 -11.31 -7.90
N LEU A 90 3.42 -10.38 -7.97
CA LEU A 90 2.06 -10.72 -8.43
C LEU A 90 2.04 -11.18 -9.89
N VAL A 91 2.83 -10.54 -10.74
CA VAL A 91 3.00 -10.97 -12.14
C VAL A 91 3.66 -12.35 -12.22
N ASP A 92 4.71 -12.61 -11.45
CA ASP A 92 5.37 -13.92 -11.43
C ASP A 92 4.40 -15.02 -10.96
N MET A 93 3.63 -14.79 -9.89
CA MET A 93 2.58 -15.72 -9.44
C MET A 93 1.47 -15.91 -10.50
N ALA A 94 1.14 -14.86 -11.25
CA ALA A 94 0.19 -14.95 -12.35
C ALA A 94 0.72 -15.81 -13.50
N VAL A 95 2.02 -15.72 -13.81
CA VAL A 95 2.70 -16.58 -14.80
C VAL A 95 2.66 -18.04 -14.33
N ASP A 96 3.00 -18.29 -13.07
CA ASP A 96 3.04 -19.64 -12.50
C ASP A 96 1.69 -20.34 -12.59
N ARG A 97 0.58 -19.68 -12.21
CA ARG A 97 -0.76 -20.26 -12.39
C ARG A 97 -1.21 -20.29 -13.86
N GLY A 98 -0.64 -19.42 -14.70
CA GLY A 98 -1.00 -19.26 -16.11
C GLY A 98 -0.81 -20.53 -16.93
N CYS A 99 0.15 -21.39 -16.55
CA CYS A 99 0.37 -22.67 -17.24
C CYS A 99 -0.78 -23.68 -17.07
N TYR A 100 -1.66 -23.47 -16.08
CA TYR A 100 -2.84 -24.30 -15.83
C TYR A 100 -4.15 -23.63 -16.27
N ILE A 101 -4.09 -22.50 -16.98
CA ILE A 101 -5.25 -21.74 -17.44
C ILE A 101 -5.33 -21.80 -18.97
N ASP A 102 -6.39 -22.42 -19.48
CA ASP A 102 -6.66 -22.59 -20.91
C ASP A 102 -6.92 -21.23 -21.63
N GLN A 103 -7.62 -20.32 -20.96
CA GLN A 103 -7.90 -18.96 -21.42
C GLN A 103 -6.93 -17.95 -20.81
N SER A 104 -7.39 -16.97 -20.04
CA SER A 104 -6.56 -15.94 -19.40
C SER A 104 -7.12 -15.57 -18.02
N GLN A 105 -6.55 -14.54 -17.39
CA GLN A 105 -6.90 -14.07 -16.06
C GLN A 105 -6.97 -12.55 -15.99
N SER A 106 -7.90 -12.02 -15.19
CA SER A 106 -8.14 -10.58 -15.03
C SER A 106 -7.20 -9.99 -13.98
N LEU A 107 -5.93 -9.78 -14.35
CA LEU A 107 -4.89 -9.32 -13.43
C LEU A 107 -4.90 -7.78 -13.28
N ASN A 108 -5.34 -7.27 -12.13
CA ASN A 108 -5.19 -5.85 -11.80
C ASN A 108 -3.78 -5.54 -11.28
N VAL A 109 -3.28 -4.35 -11.63
CA VAL A 109 -2.00 -3.81 -11.18
C VAL A 109 -2.25 -2.63 -10.26
N HIS A 110 -1.58 -2.61 -9.11
CA HIS A 110 -1.71 -1.57 -8.11
C HIS A 110 -0.38 -0.82 -7.95
N MET A 111 -0.39 0.49 -8.16
CA MET A 111 0.83 1.32 -8.12
C MET A 111 0.54 2.72 -7.62
N GLU A 112 1.02 3.09 -6.43
CA GLU A 112 0.79 4.42 -5.84
C GLU A 112 1.40 5.53 -6.71
N GLN A 113 2.72 5.50 -6.91
CA GLN A 113 3.44 6.46 -7.75
C GLN A 113 3.72 5.86 -9.12
N ALA A 114 2.66 5.76 -9.93
CA ALA A 114 2.76 5.30 -11.30
C ALA A 114 3.58 6.29 -12.13
N ASN A 115 4.63 5.79 -12.77
CA ASN A 115 5.46 6.55 -13.70
C ASN A 115 5.75 5.71 -14.94
N PHE A 116 6.19 6.35 -16.02
CA PHE A 116 6.46 5.67 -17.29
C PHE A 116 7.44 4.51 -17.11
N GLY A 117 8.56 4.70 -16.39
CA GLY A 117 9.56 3.66 -16.19
C GLY A 117 9.01 2.40 -15.48
N LYS A 118 8.23 2.57 -14.41
CA LYS A 118 7.63 1.47 -13.65
C LYS A 118 6.56 0.73 -14.46
N LEU A 119 5.72 1.45 -15.20
CA LEU A 119 4.69 0.84 -16.03
C LEU A 119 5.30 0.10 -17.22
N THR A 120 6.23 0.73 -17.93
CA THR A 120 6.94 0.11 -19.05
C THR A 120 7.65 -1.16 -18.58
N SER A 121 8.45 -1.10 -17.52
CA SER A 121 9.16 -2.28 -17.01
C SER A 121 8.22 -3.42 -16.60
N LEU A 122 7.09 -3.12 -15.94
CA LEU A 122 6.12 -4.15 -15.56
C LEU A 122 5.41 -4.77 -16.78
N HIS A 123 5.02 -3.96 -17.76
CA HIS A 123 4.41 -4.45 -19.00
C HIS A 123 5.36 -5.35 -19.80
N PHE A 124 6.61 -4.93 -19.98
CA PHE A 124 7.62 -5.75 -20.67
C PHE A 124 7.94 -7.02 -19.89
N HIS A 125 7.97 -6.97 -18.55
CA HIS A 125 8.13 -8.15 -17.71
C HIS A 125 6.99 -9.15 -17.94
N ALA A 126 5.73 -8.72 -17.83
CA ALA A 126 4.56 -9.56 -18.06
C ALA A 126 4.53 -10.16 -19.48
N TRP A 127 4.84 -9.36 -20.51
CA TRP A 127 4.91 -9.79 -21.90
C TRP A 127 6.01 -10.82 -22.14
N SER A 128 7.24 -10.55 -21.66
CA SER A 128 8.38 -11.46 -21.83
C SER A 128 8.17 -12.83 -21.16
N LYS A 129 7.32 -12.89 -20.13
CA LYS A 129 6.93 -14.12 -19.44
C LYS A 129 5.74 -14.85 -20.09
N GLY A 130 5.17 -14.30 -21.16
CA GLY A 130 4.10 -14.94 -21.93
C GLY A 130 2.71 -14.82 -21.32
N LEU A 131 2.46 -13.85 -20.43
CA LEU A 131 1.10 -13.61 -19.95
C LEU A 131 0.19 -13.14 -21.08
N LYS A 132 -0.94 -13.84 -21.25
CA LYS A 132 -1.99 -13.48 -22.22
C LYS A 132 -2.66 -12.14 -21.87
N THR A 133 -2.86 -11.87 -20.58
CA THR A 133 -3.36 -10.59 -20.06
C THR A 133 -2.31 -10.01 -19.12
N GLY A 134 -1.54 -9.03 -19.60
CA GLY A 134 -0.50 -8.37 -18.80
C GLY A 134 -1.03 -7.35 -17.80
N MET A 135 -2.22 -6.78 -18.04
CA MET A 135 -2.89 -5.85 -17.13
C MET A 135 -4.37 -5.74 -17.49
N TYR A 136 -5.25 -5.75 -16.49
CA TYR A 136 -6.67 -5.48 -16.63
C TYR A 136 -6.98 -4.02 -16.26
N TYR A 137 -6.94 -3.66 -14.99
CA TYR A 137 -6.92 -2.26 -14.54
C TYR A 137 -5.57 -1.89 -13.95
N LEU A 138 -5.18 -0.64 -14.19
CA LEU A 138 -4.20 0.06 -13.35
C LEU A 138 -4.95 0.81 -12.26
N ARG A 139 -4.62 0.51 -11.00
CA ARG A 139 -5.12 1.19 -9.82
C ARG A 139 -3.99 2.03 -9.23
N THR A 140 -4.23 3.33 -9.09
CA THR A 140 -3.29 4.25 -8.47
C THR A 140 -3.91 4.89 -7.22
N ARG A 141 -3.06 5.36 -6.32
CA ARG A 141 -3.42 6.20 -5.18
C ARG A 141 -2.57 7.45 -5.24
N ALA A 142 -3.13 8.58 -4.86
CA ALA A 142 -2.34 9.80 -4.73
C ALA A 142 -1.24 9.59 -3.68
N ALA A 143 -0.06 10.18 -3.92
CA ALA A 143 1.04 10.12 -2.96
C ALA A 143 0.77 10.95 -1.69
N ALA A 144 -0.19 11.87 -1.74
CA ALA A 144 -0.62 12.66 -0.59
C ALA A 144 -1.90 12.06 0.00
N ASP A 145 -1.87 11.78 1.30
CA ASP A 145 -3.03 11.31 2.04
C ASP A 145 -4.06 12.44 2.17
N ALA A 146 -5.32 12.12 1.91
CA ALA A 146 -6.40 13.05 2.20
C ALA A 146 -6.47 13.27 3.72
N ILE A 147 -6.68 14.52 4.16
CA ILE A 147 -6.85 14.85 5.58
C ILE A 147 -8.03 14.03 6.13
N LYS A 148 -7.74 13.15 7.10
CA LYS A 148 -8.73 12.25 7.71
C LYS A 148 -9.47 12.96 8.83
N PHE A 149 -10.63 13.53 8.52
CA PHE A 149 -11.45 14.29 9.49
C PHE A 149 -12.16 13.41 10.53
N THR A 150 -12.22 12.10 10.32
CA THR A 150 -13.00 11.17 11.14
C THR A 150 -12.22 10.52 12.27
N VAL A 151 -10.90 10.69 12.33
CA VAL A 151 -10.04 10.08 13.35
C VAL A 151 -9.58 11.15 14.31
N ASP A 152 -9.90 10.97 15.59
CA ASP A 152 -9.39 11.86 16.64
C ASP A 152 -7.89 11.63 16.83
N THR A 153 -7.09 12.54 16.26
CA THR A 153 -5.63 12.46 16.28
C THR A 153 -5.03 12.73 17.66
N THR A 154 -5.82 13.25 18.61
CA THR A 154 -5.34 13.52 19.98
C THR A 154 -5.04 12.21 20.72
N LEU A 155 -5.91 11.20 20.55
CA LEU A 155 -5.78 9.87 21.14
C LEU A 155 -4.59 9.07 20.57
N LEU A 156 -4.11 9.42 19.38
CA LEU A 156 -2.96 8.76 18.74
C LEU A 156 -1.62 9.34 19.22
N LYS A 157 -1.60 10.62 19.66
CA LYS A 157 -0.37 11.31 20.08
C LYS A 157 0.08 10.96 21.49
N GLU A 158 -0.83 10.52 22.35
CA GLU A 158 -0.49 10.17 23.74
C GLU A 158 0.41 8.93 23.84
N ASN A 159 0.41 8.05 22.84
CA ASN A 159 1.24 6.84 22.80
C ASN A 159 2.62 7.02 22.12
N GLY A 160 2.91 8.22 21.58
CA GLY A 160 4.08 8.45 20.71
C GLY A 160 5.14 9.41 21.25
N ASN A 161 5.12 9.75 22.55
CA ASN A 161 6.02 10.77 23.07
C ASN A 161 7.40 10.19 23.41
N GLY A 162 8.27 10.16 22.40
CA GLY A 162 9.65 9.73 22.59
C GLY A 162 10.57 9.80 21.37
N MET A 163 10.37 10.65 20.37
CA MET A 163 11.47 10.99 19.45
C MET A 163 11.21 12.35 18.75
N ASN A 164 12.25 13.19 18.76
CA ASN A 164 12.25 14.58 18.28
C ASN A 164 11.74 14.75 16.84
N ASP A 165 10.57 15.37 16.67
CA ASP A 165 10.16 15.99 15.40
C ASP A 165 10.91 17.32 15.21
N GLY A 166 12.15 17.24 14.75
CA GLY A 166 12.85 18.37 14.16
C GLY A 166 12.25 18.64 12.77
N LYS A 167 11.32 19.58 12.67
CA LYS A 167 10.91 20.13 11.37
C LYS A 167 12.16 20.70 10.67
N PRO A 168 12.50 20.27 9.44
CA PRO A 168 13.56 20.92 8.69
C PRO A 168 13.13 22.35 8.38
N THR A 169 14.01 23.31 8.66
CA THR A 169 13.81 24.73 8.33
C THR A 169 13.85 24.93 6.82
N GLU A 170 13.24 26.00 6.31
CA GLU A 170 13.19 26.30 4.87
C GLU A 170 14.60 26.37 4.23
N GLU A 171 15.60 26.78 5.01
CA GLU A 171 17.02 26.79 4.63
C GLU A 171 17.57 25.39 4.30
N ASP A 172 17.13 24.32 4.96
CA ASP A 172 17.58 22.95 4.72
C ASP A 172 17.05 22.38 3.39
N VAL A 173 15.86 22.83 2.97
CA VAL A 173 15.24 22.40 1.71
C VAL A 173 15.93 23.08 0.54
N GLU A 174 16.24 24.37 0.69
CA GLU A 174 16.93 25.16 -0.32
C GLU A 174 18.39 24.70 -0.49
N ALA A 175 19.09 24.36 0.60
CA ALA A 175 20.43 23.77 0.56
C ALA A 175 20.48 22.41 -0.16
N LYS A 176 19.48 21.54 0.06
CA LYS A 176 19.37 20.23 -0.62
C LYS A 176 19.03 20.38 -2.11
N MET A 177 18.19 21.36 -2.45
CA MET A 177 17.85 21.66 -3.84
C MET A 177 19.06 22.25 -4.59
N ALA A 178 19.83 23.13 -3.94
CA ALA A 178 21.08 23.66 -4.48
C ALA A 178 22.14 22.57 -4.68
N GLN A 179 22.29 21.62 -3.75
CA GLN A 179 23.18 20.46 -3.91
C GLN A 179 22.76 19.55 -5.08
N MET A 180 21.46 19.30 -5.23
CA MET A 180 20.94 18.49 -6.33
C MET A 180 21.21 19.15 -7.69
N VAL A 181 20.99 20.47 -7.80
CA VAL A 181 21.25 21.25 -9.02
C VAL A 181 22.75 21.35 -9.34
N CYS A 182 23.64 21.47 -8.33
CA CYS A 182 25.10 21.42 -8.55
C CYS A 182 25.52 20.10 -9.21
N SER A 183 24.90 18.97 -8.83
CA SER A 183 25.25 17.65 -9.37
C SER A 183 24.84 17.43 -10.84
N PHE A 184 23.80 18.13 -11.30
CA PHE A 184 23.26 17.95 -12.66
C PHE A 184 23.93 18.85 -13.70
N ASN A 185 24.24 20.10 -13.35
CA ASN A 185 24.64 21.11 -14.34
C ASN A 185 26.12 21.53 -14.27
N ASN A 186 26.83 21.29 -13.15
CA ASN A 186 28.18 21.82 -12.98
C ASN A 186 29.12 20.82 -12.27
N ARG A 187 29.29 19.66 -12.92
CA ARG A 187 30.00 18.50 -12.36
C ARG A 187 31.50 18.73 -12.12
N GLU A 188 32.13 19.70 -12.79
CA GLU A 188 33.58 19.98 -12.66
C GLU A 188 33.93 21.17 -11.76
N GLU A 189 32.98 22.04 -11.37
CA GLU A 189 33.25 23.22 -10.52
C GLU A 189 32.83 23.04 -9.05
N CYS A 190 32.16 21.95 -8.68
CA CYS A 190 31.66 21.75 -7.32
C CYS A 190 32.79 21.25 -6.38
N LEU A 191 33.65 22.16 -5.90
CA LEU A 191 34.70 21.91 -4.89
C LEU A 191 34.17 21.47 -3.50
N ALA A 192 32.85 21.45 -3.31
CA ALA A 192 32.19 21.07 -2.05
C ALA A 192 31.96 19.55 -1.86
N CYS A 193 32.29 18.72 -2.85
CA CYS A 193 32.21 17.25 -2.75
C CYS A 193 33.59 16.57 -2.69
N GLY A 194 34.63 17.33 -2.35
CA GLY A 194 36.00 16.86 -2.18
C GLY A 194 36.39 16.70 -0.72
N SER A 195 35.83 15.70 -0.04
CA SER A 195 36.35 14.97 1.13
C SER A 195 35.48 13.75 1.39
#